data_AF-A0A3G2G2G1-F1
#
_entry.id   AF-A0A3G2G2G1-F1
#
_cell.length_a   1.000
_cell.length_b   1.000
_cell.length_c   1.000
_cell.angle_alpha   90.00
_cell.angle_beta   90.00
_cell.angle_gamma   90.00
#
_symmetry.space_group_name_H-M   'P 1'
#
loop_
_entity.id
_entity.type
_entity.pdbx_description
1 polymer ?
#
loop_
_entity_poly.entity_id
_entity_poly.type
_entity_poly.pdbx_seq_one_letter_code
_entity_poly.pdbx_strand_id
1 'polypeptide(L)'
;MVFGQNENSSTSTEKNIESGSTYKKYKNGKLDSIIVTMAAVNYGNALLFSKSNDEIRITNVADKNSVITIVLKNKKQIRTLFYKQQPAVIVENIDFDIENLPKSSVISSLISDNMVFSNTYISNDKIFGDDFPDKTFKLFHGLRVRPDLDNLDAIFENIGDFFSEEDALLKIFYGRYAEKFAPQVLAFLKTDASGKIKDGIFMDFKNKNINEKNNYNIYKNGKIIKSGAENLSKFQNIYMEYREKADLNQ
;
A
#
# COMPACT_ATOMS: atom_id res chain seq x y z
N MET A 1 -27.26 -17.53 43.27
CA MET A 1 -26.06 -17.24 42.45
C MET A 1 -26.24 -17.98 41.14
N VAL A 2 -26.51 -17.26 40.05
CA VAL A 2 -26.55 -17.85 38.71
C VAL A 2 -25.24 -17.49 38.03
N PHE A 3 -24.51 -18.51 37.61
CA PHE A 3 -23.22 -18.42 36.95
C PHE A 3 -23.32 -17.57 35.69
N GLY A 4 -22.53 -16.50 35.62
CA GLY A 4 -22.36 -15.72 34.40
C GLY A 4 -21.63 -16.57 33.36
N GLN A 5 -22.37 -17.06 32.37
CA GLN A 5 -21.77 -17.47 31.11
C GLN A 5 -21.23 -16.20 30.44
N ASN A 6 -19.93 -15.93 30.59
CA ASN A 6 -19.22 -15.11 29.62
C ASN A 6 -19.12 -15.95 28.33
N GLU A 7 -20.21 -15.99 27.56
CA GLU A 7 -20.15 -16.47 26.19
C GLU A 7 -19.24 -15.51 25.42
N ASN A 8 -18.00 -15.92 25.17
CA ASN A 8 -17.20 -15.35 24.08
C ASN A 8 -17.95 -15.69 22.78
N SER A 9 -18.89 -14.84 22.37
CA SER A 9 -19.63 -15.03 21.14
C SER A 9 -18.67 -14.88 19.96
N SER A 10 -18.36 -16.01 19.35
CA SER A 10 -17.65 -16.05 18.07
C SER A 10 -18.66 -16.22 16.95
N THR A 11 -18.67 -15.31 16.01
CA THR A 11 -19.50 -15.40 14.80
C THR A 11 -18.59 -15.40 13.57
N SER A 12 -19.11 -15.91 12.46
CA SER A 12 -18.38 -15.95 11.20
C SER A 12 -19.30 -15.62 10.04
N THR A 13 -18.74 -14.99 9.01
CA THR A 13 -19.42 -14.72 7.76
C THR A 13 -18.57 -15.22 6.60
N GLU A 14 -19.23 -15.75 5.57
CA GLU A 14 -18.61 -16.12 4.30
C GLU A 14 -19.33 -15.41 3.16
N LYS A 15 -18.55 -14.92 2.19
CA LYS A 15 -19.05 -14.25 1.01
C LYS A 15 -18.27 -14.71 -0.22
N ASN A 16 -18.98 -15.10 -1.27
CA ASN A 16 -18.38 -15.33 -2.58
C ASN A 16 -18.00 -14.00 -3.23
N ILE A 17 -16.82 -13.97 -3.84
CA ILE A 17 -16.31 -12.86 -4.62
C ILE A 17 -15.85 -13.41 -5.98
N GLU A 18 -15.69 -12.54 -6.97
CA GLU A 18 -15.15 -12.95 -8.25
C GLU A 18 -13.75 -13.56 -8.07
N SER A 19 -13.56 -14.76 -8.61
CA SER A 19 -12.33 -15.56 -8.49
C SER A 19 -12.01 -16.07 -7.07
N GLY A 20 -12.97 -16.13 -6.13
CA GLY A 20 -12.71 -16.66 -4.79
C GLY A 20 -13.84 -16.56 -3.77
N SER A 21 -13.48 -16.66 -2.49
CA SER A 21 -14.38 -16.35 -1.37
C SER A 21 -13.62 -15.69 -0.22
N THR A 22 -14.35 -14.91 0.58
CA THR A 22 -13.83 -14.28 1.80
C THR A 22 -14.58 -14.85 3.00
N TYR A 23 -13.83 -15.35 3.97
CA TYR A 23 -14.32 -15.77 5.27
C TYR A 23 -13.80 -14.82 6.34
N LYS A 24 -14.69 -14.29 7.17
CA LYS A 24 -14.37 -13.39 8.28
C LYS A 24 -14.81 -14.02 9.59
N LYS A 25 -13.94 -13.97 10.60
CA LYS A 25 -14.25 -14.42 11.96
C LYS A 25 -14.25 -13.22 12.90
N TYR A 26 -15.27 -13.14 13.73
CA TYR A 26 -15.42 -12.11 14.75
C TYR A 26 -15.32 -12.73 16.14
N LYS A 27 -14.70 -12.00 17.07
CA LYS A 27 -14.63 -12.36 18.49
C LYS A 27 -15.01 -11.13 19.30
N ASN A 28 -16.04 -11.27 20.15
CA ASN A 28 -16.55 -10.17 20.98
C ASN A 28 -16.91 -8.92 20.15
N GLY A 29 -17.53 -9.15 18.98
CA GLY A 29 -17.96 -8.09 18.05
C GLY A 29 -16.86 -7.43 17.22
N LYS A 30 -15.60 -7.87 17.32
CA LYS A 30 -14.46 -7.33 16.54
C LYS A 30 -13.92 -8.36 15.55
N LEU A 31 -13.48 -7.91 14.37
CA LEU A 31 -12.83 -8.78 13.40
C LEU A 31 -11.51 -9.33 13.96
N ASP A 32 -11.39 -10.65 13.93
CA ASP A 32 -10.29 -11.44 14.54
C ASP A 32 -9.38 -12.04 13.45
N SER A 33 -9.97 -12.56 12.38
CA SER A 33 -9.23 -13.11 11.23
C SER A 33 -10.01 -12.98 9.92
N ILE A 34 -9.28 -12.87 8.81
CA ILE A 34 -9.82 -12.93 7.45
C ILE A 34 -9.10 -14.05 6.71
N ILE A 35 -9.83 -14.89 5.99
CA ILE A 35 -9.29 -15.86 5.05
C ILE A 35 -9.87 -15.52 3.68
N VAL A 36 -9.00 -15.30 2.70
CA VAL A 36 -9.42 -15.07 1.31
C VAL A 36 -8.94 -16.25 0.49
N THR A 37 -9.88 -17.06 0.02
CA THR A 37 -9.60 -18.17 -0.88
C THR A 37 -9.59 -17.66 -2.32
N MET A 38 -8.63 -18.13 -3.11
CA MET A 38 -8.49 -17.81 -4.52
C MET A 38 -8.77 -19.08 -5.32
N ALA A 39 -9.76 -19.02 -6.21
CA ALA A 39 -10.09 -20.10 -7.13
C ALA A 39 -9.25 -19.97 -8.41
N ALA A 40 -8.41 -20.97 -8.69
CA ALA A 40 -7.83 -21.19 -10.00
C ALA A 40 -8.10 -22.64 -10.42
N VAL A 41 -8.31 -22.86 -11.73
CA VAL A 41 -8.84 -24.10 -12.33
C VAL A 41 -8.14 -25.39 -11.88
N ASN A 42 -6.91 -25.35 -11.32
CA ASN A 42 -6.20 -26.54 -10.83
C ASN A 42 -5.39 -26.37 -9.52
N TYR A 43 -5.43 -25.21 -8.84
CA TYR A 43 -4.71 -25.00 -7.58
C TYR A 43 -5.45 -23.98 -6.71
N GLY A 44 -5.94 -24.43 -5.55
CA GLY A 44 -6.45 -23.53 -4.51
C GLY A 44 -5.29 -22.79 -3.83
N ASN A 45 -5.44 -21.49 -3.62
CA ASN A 45 -4.55 -20.71 -2.78
C ASN A 45 -5.37 -19.94 -1.74
N ALA A 46 -4.77 -19.58 -0.61
CA ALA A 46 -5.42 -18.75 0.39
C ALA A 46 -4.48 -17.68 0.93
N LEU A 47 -5.04 -16.50 1.17
CA LEU A 47 -4.42 -15.42 1.92
C LEU A 47 -5.00 -15.46 3.34
N LEU A 48 -4.13 -15.47 4.34
CA LEU A 48 -4.51 -15.49 5.75
C LEU A 48 -4.14 -14.14 6.36
N PHE A 49 -5.12 -13.50 6.98
CA PHE A 49 -4.96 -12.24 7.68
C PHE A 49 -5.33 -12.45 9.14
N SER A 50 -4.45 -12.01 10.03
CA SER A 50 -4.64 -12.09 11.48
C SER A 50 -4.19 -10.79 12.12
N LYS A 51 -4.84 -10.42 13.22
CA LYS A 51 -4.50 -9.23 13.99
C LYS A 51 -4.09 -9.63 15.41
N SER A 52 -3.00 -9.06 15.88
CA SER A 52 -2.56 -9.11 17.28
C SER A 52 -2.73 -7.72 17.92
N ASN A 53 -2.14 -7.49 19.10
CA ASN A 53 -2.25 -6.19 19.77
C ASN A 53 -1.39 -5.11 19.09
N ASP A 54 -0.32 -5.51 18.41
CA ASP A 54 0.74 -4.64 17.91
C ASP A 54 0.97 -4.75 16.39
N GLU A 55 0.47 -5.81 15.75
CA GLU A 55 0.58 -5.98 14.29
C GLU A 55 -0.66 -6.62 13.65
N ILE A 56 -0.89 -6.25 12.39
CA ILE A 56 -1.65 -7.08 11.43
C ILE A 56 -0.64 -7.87 10.61
N ARG A 57 -0.85 -9.18 10.51
CA ARG A 57 0.00 -10.11 9.78
C ARG A 57 -0.79 -10.73 8.64
N ILE A 58 -0.16 -10.77 7.46
CA ILE A 58 -0.74 -11.31 6.23
C ILE A 58 0.25 -12.32 5.66
N THR A 59 -0.24 -13.53 5.38
CA THR A 59 0.54 -14.63 4.79
C THR A 59 -0.19 -15.23 3.61
N ASN A 60 0.56 -15.80 2.69
CA ASN A 60 0.04 -16.49 1.51
C ASN A 60 0.37 -17.98 1.65
N VAL A 61 -0.62 -18.86 1.63
CA VAL A 61 -0.42 -20.31 1.86
C VAL A 61 0.54 -20.93 0.84
N ALA A 62 0.54 -20.45 -0.40
CA ALA A 62 1.45 -20.89 -1.44
C ALA A 62 2.90 -20.36 -1.28
N ASP A 63 3.15 -19.40 -0.40
CA ASP A 63 4.46 -18.74 -0.22
C ASP A 63 4.82 -18.66 1.26
N LYS A 64 5.65 -19.61 1.69
CA LYS A 64 6.11 -19.72 3.09
C LYS A 64 7.24 -18.76 3.44
N ASN A 65 7.88 -18.15 2.44
CA ASN A 65 9.05 -17.30 2.64
C ASN A 65 8.65 -15.85 2.90
N SER A 66 7.45 -15.44 2.46
CA SER A 66 7.01 -14.05 2.56
C SER A 66 5.97 -13.83 3.64
N VAL A 67 6.08 -12.68 4.32
CA VAL A 67 5.09 -12.18 5.27
C VAL A 67 4.93 -10.69 5.04
N ILE A 68 3.70 -10.20 5.04
CA ILE A 68 3.42 -8.77 5.11
C ILE A 68 2.96 -8.44 6.52
N THR A 69 3.54 -7.39 7.11
CA THR A 69 3.04 -6.83 8.37
C THR A 69 2.58 -5.40 8.17
N ILE A 70 1.59 -4.99 8.98
CA ILE A 70 1.20 -3.59 9.16
C ILE A 70 1.26 -3.29 10.65
N VAL A 71 2.06 -2.30 11.01
CA VAL A 71 2.20 -1.79 12.39
C VAL A 71 1.95 -0.30 12.43
N LEU A 72 1.79 0.26 13.62
CA LEU A 72 1.66 1.69 13.84
C LEU A 72 2.85 2.23 14.62
N LYS A 73 3.48 3.28 14.10
CA LYS A 73 4.52 4.04 14.79
C LYS A 73 4.12 5.51 14.77
N ASN A 74 3.98 6.13 15.94
CA ASN A 74 3.51 7.51 16.07
C ASN A 74 2.20 7.77 15.30
N LYS A 75 1.24 6.82 15.38
CA LYS A 75 -0.04 6.85 14.63
C LYS A 75 0.08 6.78 13.11
N LYS A 76 1.26 6.50 12.56
CA LYS A 76 1.49 6.29 11.12
C LYS A 76 1.64 4.81 10.81
N GLN A 77 1.03 4.40 9.72
CA GLN A 77 1.11 3.02 9.24
C GLN A 77 2.50 2.75 8.68
N ILE A 78 3.08 1.63 9.09
CA ILE A 78 4.28 1.06 8.49
C ILE A 78 3.90 -0.30 7.97
N ARG A 79 4.07 -0.50 6.66
CA ARG A 79 3.85 -1.77 5.99
C ARG A 79 5.18 -2.35 5.54
N THR A 80 5.45 -3.57 5.94
CA THR A 80 6.72 -4.25 5.60
C THR A 80 6.44 -5.57 4.90
N LEU A 81 7.06 -5.78 3.75
CA LEU A 81 7.18 -7.08 3.11
C LEU A 81 8.48 -7.70 3.59
N PHE A 82 8.37 -8.77 4.37
CA PHE A 82 9.49 -9.64 4.73
C PHE A 82 9.60 -10.78 3.72
N TYR A 83 10.82 -11.14 3.39
CA TYR A 83 11.16 -12.34 2.62
C TYR A 83 12.31 -13.05 3.32
N LYS A 84 12.14 -14.35 3.64
CA LYS A 84 13.09 -15.14 4.45
C LYS A 84 13.51 -14.42 5.74
N GLN A 85 12.52 -13.85 6.43
CA GLN A 85 12.65 -13.12 7.71
C GLN A 85 13.43 -11.80 7.64
N GLN A 86 13.78 -11.33 6.45
CA GLN A 86 14.47 -10.06 6.25
C GLN A 86 13.53 -9.06 5.55
N PRO A 87 13.55 -7.77 5.93
CA PRO A 87 12.72 -6.76 5.29
C PRO A 87 13.17 -6.55 3.84
N ALA A 88 12.30 -6.87 2.89
CA ALA A 88 12.52 -6.67 1.47
C ALA A 88 12.03 -5.29 1.04
N VAL A 89 10.83 -4.89 1.49
CA VAL A 89 10.24 -3.58 1.19
C VAL A 89 9.61 -3.01 2.46
N ILE A 90 9.87 -1.74 2.75
CA ILE A 90 9.26 -0.99 3.85
C ILE A 90 8.60 0.26 3.27
N VAL A 91 7.33 0.47 3.62
CA VAL A 91 6.56 1.66 3.28
C VAL A 91 6.05 2.27 4.59
N GLU A 92 6.52 3.47 4.93
CA GLU A 92 6.10 4.20 6.14
C GLU A 92 5.37 5.47 5.74
N ASN A 93 4.11 5.61 6.18
CA ASN A 93 3.32 6.82 5.96
C ASN A 93 3.96 8.01 6.70
N ILE A 94 3.98 9.17 6.05
CA ILE A 94 4.54 10.41 6.61
C ILE A 94 3.57 11.57 6.43
N ASP A 95 3.72 12.58 7.28
CA ASP A 95 3.18 13.90 6.99
C ASP A 95 4.10 14.57 5.98
N PHE A 96 3.56 14.93 4.82
CA PHE A 96 4.33 15.57 3.77
C PHE A 96 4.46 17.06 4.04
N ASP A 97 5.69 17.50 4.25
CA ASP A 97 6.07 18.90 4.32
C ASP A 97 7.31 19.10 3.45
N ILE A 98 7.15 19.84 2.35
CA ILE A 98 8.21 20.09 1.37
C ILE A 98 9.43 20.80 2.00
N GLU A 99 9.23 21.56 3.08
CA GLU A 99 10.29 22.27 3.79
C GLU A 99 10.97 21.39 4.85
N ASN A 100 10.35 20.27 5.24
CA ASN A 100 10.80 19.39 6.33
C ASN A 100 10.71 17.90 5.94
N LEU A 101 11.27 17.52 4.79
CA LEU A 101 11.23 16.14 4.31
C LEU A 101 12.15 15.20 5.11
N PRO A 102 11.81 13.91 5.24
CA PRO A 102 12.70 12.88 5.77
C PRO A 102 14.08 12.86 5.08
N LYS A 103 15.13 12.63 5.87
CA LYS A 103 16.53 12.59 5.39
C LYS A 103 16.83 11.30 4.65
N SER A 104 17.67 11.36 3.63
CA SER A 104 18.21 10.20 2.89
C SER A 104 17.13 9.19 2.49
N SER A 105 15.97 9.68 2.05
CA SER A 105 14.77 8.89 1.83
C SER A 105 14.30 8.98 0.38
N VAL A 106 13.64 7.91 -0.09
CA VAL A 106 12.75 7.98 -1.25
C VAL A 106 11.36 8.27 -0.73
N ILE A 107 10.70 9.30 -1.26
CA ILE A 107 9.36 9.73 -0.86
C ILE A 107 8.46 9.61 -2.07
N SER A 108 7.29 9.00 -1.88
CA SER A 108 6.21 9.04 -2.85
C SER A 108 5.01 9.76 -2.25
N SER A 109 4.32 10.55 -3.07
CA SER A 109 3.01 11.09 -2.74
C SER A 109 2.04 10.61 -3.81
N LEU A 110 0.89 10.11 -3.38
CA LEU A 110 -0.11 9.47 -4.22
C LEU A 110 -1.49 10.05 -3.90
N ILE A 111 -2.41 9.95 -4.84
CA ILE A 111 -3.83 10.23 -4.65
C ILE A 111 -4.68 9.03 -5.07
N SER A 112 -5.58 8.62 -4.18
CA SER A 112 -6.63 7.61 -4.42
C SER A 112 -7.87 8.03 -3.68
N ASP A 113 -9.05 7.86 -4.28
CA ASP A 113 -10.33 8.15 -3.63
C ASP A 113 -10.40 9.57 -3.02
N ASN A 114 -9.83 10.55 -3.74
CA ASN A 114 -9.69 11.96 -3.33
C ASN A 114 -8.86 12.19 -2.05
N MET A 115 -8.11 11.18 -1.59
CA MET A 115 -7.19 11.27 -0.47
C MET A 115 -5.75 11.29 -0.96
N VAL A 116 -5.02 12.33 -0.56
CA VAL A 116 -3.57 12.41 -0.76
C VAL A 116 -2.89 11.73 0.42
N PHE A 117 -1.91 10.89 0.13
CA PHE A 117 -1.05 10.29 1.14
C PHE A 117 0.38 10.25 0.66
N SER A 118 1.30 10.31 1.61
CA SER A 118 2.72 10.28 1.33
C SER A 118 3.42 9.26 2.21
N ASN A 119 4.46 8.67 1.67
CA ASN A 119 5.18 7.60 2.31
C ASN A 119 6.66 7.64 1.93
N THR A 120 7.49 7.21 2.87
CA THR A 120 8.86 6.83 2.56
C THR A 120 8.88 5.40 2.03
N TYR A 121 9.84 5.11 1.16
CA TYR A 121 10.00 3.83 0.51
C TYR A 121 11.45 3.35 0.64
N ILE A 122 11.61 2.14 1.16
CA ILE A 122 12.90 1.44 1.23
C ILE A 122 12.69 0.07 0.56
N SER A 123 13.53 -0.27 -0.42
CA SER A 123 13.55 -1.62 -1.00
C SER A 123 14.96 -2.20 -1.05
N ASN A 124 15.02 -3.52 -0.91
CA ASN A 124 16.19 -4.35 -1.14
C ASN A 124 15.78 -5.52 -2.05
N ASP A 125 15.41 -5.22 -3.28
CA ASP A 125 14.83 -6.19 -4.21
C ASP A 125 15.79 -7.35 -4.55
N LYS A 126 17.10 -7.16 -4.34
CA LYS A 126 18.12 -8.22 -4.49
C LYS A 126 17.86 -9.42 -3.58
N ILE A 127 17.11 -9.25 -2.51
CA ILE A 127 16.84 -10.31 -1.54
C ILE A 127 15.99 -11.45 -2.12
N PHE A 128 15.21 -11.17 -3.16
CA PHE A 128 14.37 -12.17 -3.81
C PHE A 128 15.19 -13.17 -4.62
N GLY A 129 16.33 -12.75 -5.18
CA GLY A 129 17.11 -13.58 -6.11
C GLY A 129 16.25 -14.07 -7.26
N ASP A 130 16.35 -15.36 -7.58
CA ASP A 130 15.53 -16.02 -8.61
C ASP A 130 14.14 -16.46 -8.11
N ASP A 131 13.84 -16.31 -6.81
CA ASP A 131 12.61 -16.78 -6.17
C ASP A 131 11.71 -15.58 -5.80
N PHE A 132 11.26 -14.85 -6.82
CA PHE A 132 10.43 -13.66 -6.64
C PHE A 132 9.00 -14.01 -6.20
N PRO A 133 8.52 -13.51 -5.04
CA PRO A 133 7.20 -13.85 -4.51
C PRO A 133 6.07 -13.04 -5.18
N ASP A 134 5.84 -13.25 -6.49
CA ASP A 134 4.97 -12.42 -7.34
C ASP A 134 3.59 -12.12 -6.73
N LYS A 135 2.88 -13.14 -6.23
CA LYS A 135 1.55 -12.95 -5.63
C LYS A 135 1.61 -12.13 -4.34
N THR A 136 2.57 -12.41 -3.46
CA THR A 136 2.71 -11.67 -2.21
C THR A 136 3.16 -10.23 -2.47
N PHE A 137 4.02 -10.02 -3.47
CA PHE A 137 4.44 -8.69 -3.92
C PHE A 137 3.27 -7.89 -4.50
N LYS A 138 2.44 -8.49 -5.37
CA LYS A 138 1.20 -7.88 -5.87
C LYS A 138 0.24 -7.53 -4.74
N LEU A 139 0.06 -8.40 -3.75
CA LEU A 139 -0.75 -8.12 -2.56
C LEU A 139 -0.18 -6.96 -1.74
N PHE A 140 1.15 -6.87 -1.60
CA PHE A 140 1.82 -5.80 -0.88
C PHE A 140 1.56 -4.42 -1.51
N HIS A 141 1.59 -4.32 -2.83
CA HIS A 141 1.35 -3.05 -3.53
C HIS A 141 -0.13 -2.79 -3.85
N GLY A 142 -0.92 -3.84 -4.07
CA GLY A 142 -2.30 -3.75 -4.53
C GLY A 142 -3.34 -3.63 -3.41
N LEU A 143 -3.07 -4.18 -2.22
CA LEU A 143 -4.00 -4.05 -1.09
C LEU A 143 -4.05 -2.59 -0.65
N ARG A 144 -5.24 -2.00 -0.78
CA ARG A 144 -5.51 -0.64 -0.31
C ARG A 144 -5.92 -0.65 1.13
N VAL A 145 -5.20 0.16 1.90
CA VAL A 145 -5.54 0.48 3.26
C VAL A 145 -5.63 1.98 3.34
N ARG A 146 -6.72 2.48 3.92
CA ARG A 146 -6.92 3.91 4.13
C ARG A 146 -5.77 4.50 4.96
N PRO A 147 -5.05 5.51 4.44
CA PRO A 147 -3.80 5.98 5.05
C PRO A 147 -4.02 6.84 6.30
N ASP A 148 -5.24 7.33 6.52
CA ASP A 148 -5.64 8.18 7.65
C ASP A 148 -6.01 7.39 8.91
N LEU A 149 -6.13 6.07 8.82
CA LEU A 149 -6.46 5.21 9.97
C LEU A 149 -5.27 5.10 10.92
N ASP A 150 -5.50 5.35 12.21
CA ASP A 150 -4.48 5.48 13.25
C ASP A 150 -4.53 4.40 14.34
N ASN A 151 -5.36 3.36 14.16
CA ASN A 151 -5.47 2.21 15.05
C ASN A 151 -5.66 0.91 14.27
N LEU A 152 -5.11 -0.20 14.80
CA LEU A 152 -5.08 -1.49 14.11
C LEU A 152 -6.47 -2.11 13.93
N ASP A 153 -7.41 -1.88 14.85
CA ASP A 153 -8.78 -2.39 14.72
C ASP A 153 -9.45 -1.82 13.46
N ALA A 154 -9.41 -0.49 13.29
CA ALA A 154 -9.98 0.18 12.12
C ALA A 154 -9.25 -0.21 10.82
N ILE A 155 -7.93 -0.35 10.85
CA ILE A 155 -7.16 -0.82 9.69
C ILE A 155 -7.59 -2.23 9.29
N PHE A 156 -7.76 -3.12 10.26
CA PHE A 156 -8.12 -4.51 9.98
C PHE A 156 -9.55 -4.64 9.46
N GLU A 157 -10.50 -3.88 10.02
CA GLU A 157 -11.86 -3.78 9.47
C GLU A 157 -11.84 -3.23 8.04
N ASN A 158 -11.02 -2.20 7.75
CA ASN A 158 -10.89 -1.66 6.40
C ASN A 158 -10.35 -2.68 5.38
N ILE A 159 -9.40 -3.53 5.79
CA ILE A 159 -8.96 -4.67 4.97
C ILE A 159 -10.10 -5.67 4.76
N GLY A 160 -10.88 -5.95 5.81
CA GLY A 160 -12.07 -6.78 5.71
C GLY A 160 -13.09 -6.23 4.72
N ASP A 161 -13.35 -4.92 4.76
CA ASP A 161 -14.29 -4.25 3.85
C ASP A 161 -13.82 -4.34 2.40
N PHE A 162 -12.52 -4.10 2.15
CA PHE A 162 -11.92 -4.29 0.83
C PHE A 162 -12.20 -5.69 0.27
N PHE A 163 -11.98 -6.75 1.06
CA PHE A 163 -12.26 -8.14 0.65
C PHE A 163 -13.75 -8.53 0.72
N SER A 164 -14.64 -7.59 1.02
CA SER A 164 -16.08 -7.79 0.85
C SER A 164 -16.58 -7.31 -0.52
N GLU A 165 -15.75 -6.62 -1.29
CA GLU A 165 -16.07 -6.20 -2.65
C GLU A 165 -15.99 -7.40 -3.59
N GLU A 166 -16.93 -7.48 -4.55
CA GLU A 166 -17.03 -8.61 -5.48
C GLU A 166 -15.75 -8.77 -6.32
N ASP A 167 -15.10 -7.68 -6.67
CA ASP A 167 -13.93 -7.63 -7.56
C ASP A 167 -12.59 -7.49 -6.80
N ALA A 168 -12.57 -7.69 -5.48
CA ALA A 168 -11.40 -7.43 -4.62
C ALA A 168 -10.11 -8.13 -5.08
N LEU A 169 -10.23 -9.40 -5.51
CA LEU A 169 -9.08 -10.15 -6.03
C LEU A 169 -8.61 -9.64 -7.40
N LEU A 170 -9.53 -9.18 -8.26
CA LEU A 170 -9.18 -8.60 -9.54
C LEU A 170 -8.41 -7.28 -9.40
N LYS A 171 -8.81 -6.45 -8.42
CA LYS A 171 -8.14 -5.19 -8.06
C LYS A 171 -6.66 -5.36 -7.67
N ILE A 172 -6.28 -6.57 -7.24
CA ILE A 172 -4.90 -6.89 -6.84
C ILE A 172 -4.17 -7.69 -7.92
N PHE A 173 -4.79 -8.75 -8.45
CA PHE A 173 -4.09 -9.79 -9.20
C PHE A 173 -4.30 -9.74 -10.71
N TYR A 174 -5.35 -9.08 -11.22
CA TYR A 174 -5.65 -9.06 -12.65
C TYR A 174 -5.14 -7.76 -13.28
N GLY A 175 -3.94 -7.81 -13.87
CA GLY A 175 -3.12 -6.64 -14.26
C GLY A 175 -3.88 -5.47 -14.87
N ARG A 176 -4.54 -5.67 -16.03
CA ARG A 176 -5.30 -4.60 -16.72
C ARG A 176 -6.46 -4.03 -15.90
N TYR A 177 -7.00 -4.82 -14.98
CA TYR A 177 -8.07 -4.38 -14.10
C TYR A 177 -7.50 -3.62 -12.91
N ALA A 178 -6.48 -4.17 -12.24
CA ALA A 178 -5.75 -3.54 -11.16
C ALA A 178 -5.22 -2.14 -11.53
N GLU A 179 -4.70 -1.97 -12.75
CA GLU A 179 -4.23 -0.68 -13.28
C GLU A 179 -5.29 0.43 -13.23
N LYS A 180 -6.57 0.11 -13.45
CA LYS A 180 -7.66 1.10 -13.43
C LYS A 180 -7.86 1.72 -12.05
N PHE A 181 -7.50 0.97 -11.02
CA PHE A 181 -7.65 1.42 -9.66
C PHE A 181 -6.35 2.10 -9.21
N ALA A 182 -5.18 1.77 -9.75
CA ALA A 182 -3.88 2.16 -9.20
C ALA A 182 -3.84 3.66 -8.81
N PRO A 183 -3.30 4.01 -7.61
CA PRO A 183 -3.21 5.41 -7.18
C PRO A 183 -2.41 6.24 -8.20
N GLN A 184 -2.85 7.48 -8.41
CA GLN A 184 -2.16 8.41 -9.28
C GLN A 184 -1.01 9.08 -8.53
N VAL A 185 0.12 9.27 -9.19
CA VAL A 185 1.32 9.84 -8.58
C VAL A 185 1.22 11.36 -8.54
N LEU A 186 1.59 11.93 -7.39
CA LEU A 186 1.79 13.38 -7.19
C LEU A 186 3.26 13.71 -6.94
N ALA A 187 4.01 12.81 -6.30
CA ALA A 187 5.43 13.02 -6.06
C ALA A 187 6.23 11.71 -6.13
N PHE A 188 7.48 11.85 -6.58
CA PHE A 188 8.55 10.89 -6.37
C PHE A 188 9.85 11.68 -6.15
N LEU A 189 10.32 11.72 -4.91
CA LEU A 189 11.45 12.54 -4.48
C LEU A 189 12.52 11.66 -3.83
N LYS A 190 13.79 11.98 -4.08
CA LYS A 190 14.95 11.48 -3.34
C LYS A 190 15.53 12.64 -2.55
N THR A 191 15.74 12.46 -1.25
CA THR A 191 16.32 13.49 -0.38
C THR A 191 17.77 13.20 -0.03
N ASP A 192 18.53 14.26 0.29
CA ASP A 192 19.89 14.14 0.81
C ASP A 192 19.92 13.94 2.34
N ALA A 193 21.12 13.89 2.93
CA ALA A 193 21.31 13.73 4.37
C ALA A 193 20.76 14.88 5.23
N SER A 194 20.44 16.02 4.62
CA SER A 194 19.81 17.17 5.29
C SER A 194 18.29 17.20 5.13
N GLY A 195 17.71 16.31 4.31
CA GLY A 195 16.28 16.30 4.00
C GLY A 195 15.91 17.20 2.82
N LYS A 196 16.89 17.75 2.10
CA LYS A 196 16.61 18.55 0.89
C LYS A 196 16.37 17.65 -0.31
N ILE A 197 15.52 18.09 -1.22
CA ILE A 197 15.26 17.37 -2.48
C ILE A 197 16.57 17.34 -3.28
N LYS A 198 17.07 16.13 -3.55
CA LYS A 198 18.22 15.89 -4.40
C LYS A 198 17.78 15.70 -5.84
N ASP A 199 16.86 14.76 -6.06
CA ASP A 199 16.32 14.42 -7.39
C ASP A 199 14.83 14.11 -7.23
N GLY A 200 14.04 14.30 -8.28
CA GLY A 200 12.63 13.92 -8.21
C GLY A 200 11.70 14.71 -9.11
N ILE A 201 10.42 14.40 -9.00
CA ILE A 201 9.33 15.15 -9.61
C ILE A 201 8.22 15.33 -8.58
N PHE A 202 7.62 16.51 -8.55
CA PHE A 202 6.57 16.86 -7.61
C PHE A 202 5.54 17.77 -8.28
N MET A 203 4.27 17.42 -8.15
CA MET A 203 3.12 18.27 -8.45
C MET A 203 2.56 18.84 -7.15
N ASP A 204 2.53 20.16 -7.06
CA ASP A 204 1.91 20.92 -5.97
C ASP A 204 0.39 20.90 -6.13
N PHE A 205 -0.22 19.78 -5.76
CA PHE A 205 -1.64 19.49 -5.94
C PHE A 205 -2.51 20.26 -4.94
N LYS A 206 -2.60 21.57 -5.13
CA LYS A 206 -3.44 22.48 -4.33
C LYS A 206 -4.90 22.46 -4.75
N ASN A 207 -5.13 22.34 -6.06
CA ASN A 207 -6.46 22.26 -6.62
C ASN A 207 -6.95 20.81 -6.46
N LYS A 208 -7.84 20.59 -5.48
CA LYS A 208 -8.46 19.27 -5.22
C LYS A 208 -9.29 18.74 -6.39
N ASN A 209 -9.46 19.54 -7.44
CA ASN A 209 -10.08 19.15 -8.69
C ASN A 209 -9.02 18.59 -9.66
N ILE A 210 -9.13 17.31 -10.01
CA ILE A 210 -8.19 16.58 -10.88
C ILE A 210 -8.06 17.18 -12.29
N ASN A 211 -9.07 17.93 -12.74
CA ASN A 211 -9.11 18.53 -14.08
C ASN A 211 -8.39 19.89 -14.13
N GLU A 212 -8.13 20.50 -12.97
CA GLU A 212 -7.46 21.79 -12.88
C GLU A 212 -5.95 21.63 -13.00
N LYS A 213 -5.31 22.67 -13.55
CA LYS A 213 -3.86 22.71 -13.66
C LYS A 213 -3.25 22.98 -12.29
N ASN A 214 -2.22 22.21 -11.96
CA ASN A 214 -1.36 22.40 -10.79
C ASN A 214 0.09 22.57 -11.25
N ASN A 215 0.86 23.35 -10.50
CA ASN A 215 2.27 23.53 -10.81
C ASN A 215 3.04 22.25 -10.50
N TYR A 216 4.04 21.94 -11.31
CA TYR A 216 4.97 20.85 -11.03
C TYR A 216 6.40 21.29 -11.27
N ASN A 217 7.33 20.62 -10.57
CA ASN A 217 8.77 20.81 -10.69
C ASN A 217 9.46 19.45 -10.86
N ILE A 218 10.52 19.42 -11.69
CA ILE A 218 11.46 18.31 -11.80
C ILE A 218 12.81 18.80 -11.25
N TYR A 219 13.36 18.02 -10.33
CA TYR A 219 14.61 18.30 -9.63
C TYR A 219 15.71 17.35 -10.09
N LYS A 220 16.92 17.88 -10.22
CA LYS A 220 18.15 17.11 -10.39
C LYS A 220 19.30 17.80 -9.67
N ASN A 221 20.07 17.05 -8.87
CA ASN A 221 21.17 17.56 -8.06
C ASN A 221 20.82 18.81 -7.24
N GLY A 222 19.63 18.83 -6.61
CA GLY A 222 19.17 19.91 -5.75
C GLY A 222 18.64 21.15 -6.48
N LYS A 223 18.55 21.12 -7.81
CA LYS A 223 18.07 22.24 -8.63
C LYS A 223 16.84 21.85 -9.42
N ILE A 224 15.92 22.80 -9.59
CA ILE A 224 14.81 22.67 -10.54
C ILE A 224 15.38 22.76 -11.95
N ILE A 225 15.18 21.70 -12.74
CA ILE A 225 15.61 21.63 -14.15
C ILE A 225 14.45 21.83 -15.13
N LYS A 226 13.21 21.65 -14.66
CA LYS A 226 11.99 21.88 -15.44
C LYS A 226 10.84 22.23 -14.50
N SER A 227 10.00 23.16 -14.93
CA SER A 227 8.74 23.51 -14.27
C SER A 227 7.62 23.65 -15.30
N GLY A 228 6.38 23.49 -14.86
CA GLY A 228 5.21 23.74 -15.69
C GLY A 228 3.92 23.67 -14.90
N ALA A 229 2.79 23.79 -15.58
CA ALA A 229 1.47 23.66 -14.99
C ALA A 229 0.58 22.75 -15.86
N GLU A 230 0.14 21.63 -15.28
CA GLU A 230 -0.66 20.62 -15.98
C GLU A 230 -1.72 20.03 -15.06
N ASN A 231 -2.73 19.39 -15.63
CA ASN A 231 -3.71 18.62 -14.85
C ASN A 231 -3.16 17.24 -14.46
N LEU A 232 -3.86 16.55 -13.55
CA LEU A 232 -3.37 15.31 -12.96
C LEU A 232 -3.14 14.22 -14.01
N SER A 233 -4.05 14.10 -14.98
CA SER A 233 -3.96 13.12 -16.07
C SER A 233 -2.70 13.31 -16.92
N LYS A 234 -2.43 14.53 -17.38
CA LYS A 234 -1.22 14.83 -18.16
C LYS A 234 0.05 14.68 -17.32
N PHE A 235 -0.01 14.98 -16.02
CA PHE A 235 1.12 14.78 -15.13
C PHE A 235 1.51 13.32 -14.97
N GLN A 236 0.56 12.37 -15.04
CA GLN A 236 0.92 10.94 -15.04
C GLN A 236 1.86 10.59 -16.20
N ASN A 237 1.62 11.15 -17.40
CA ASN A 237 2.50 10.96 -18.55
C ASN A 237 3.89 11.57 -18.33
N ILE A 238 3.95 12.78 -17.78
CA ILE A 238 5.21 13.46 -17.45
C ILE A 238 6.01 12.64 -16.41
N TYR A 239 5.30 12.09 -15.42
CA TYR A 239 5.89 11.21 -14.42
C TYR A 239 6.47 9.93 -15.04
N MET A 240 5.73 9.26 -15.94
CA MET A 240 6.22 8.07 -16.63
C MET A 240 7.48 8.37 -17.46
N GLU A 241 7.48 9.44 -18.26
CA GLU A 241 8.66 9.87 -19.02
C GLU A 241 9.86 10.19 -18.11
N TYR A 242 9.61 10.79 -16.94
CA TYR A 242 10.65 11.05 -15.95
C TYR A 242 11.25 9.75 -15.42
N ARG A 243 10.42 8.76 -15.08
CA ARG A 243 10.85 7.46 -14.55
C ARG A 243 11.67 6.67 -15.57
N GLU A 244 11.21 6.59 -16.81
CA GLU A 244 11.94 5.90 -17.90
C GLU A 244 13.35 6.49 -18.09
N LYS A 245 13.47 7.82 -18.08
CA LYS A 245 14.78 8.49 -18.19
C LYS A 245 15.64 8.30 -16.94
N ALA A 246 15.05 8.22 -15.76
CA ALA A 246 15.79 8.03 -14.51
C ALA A 246 16.31 6.60 -14.35
N ASP A 247 15.57 5.60 -14.83
CA ASP A 247 15.95 4.19 -14.78
C ASP A 247 17.04 3.85 -15.83
N LEU A 248 17.11 4.58 -16.94
CA LEU A 248 18.22 4.48 -17.92
C LEU A 248 19.55 5.06 -17.45
N ASN A 249 19.57 5.81 -16.35
CA ASN A 249 20.77 6.49 -15.81
C ASN A 249 21.26 5.87 -14.49
N GLN A 250 20.76 4.69 -14.11
CA GLN A 250 21.23 3.86 -13.00
C GLN A 250 22.03 2.67 -13.54
#